data_AF-A0A1Q3YFH7-F1
#
_entry.id   AF-A0A1Q3YFH7-F1
#
_cell.length_a   1.000
_cell.length_b   1.000
_cell.length_c   1.000
_cell.angle_alpha   90.00
_cell.angle_beta   90.00
_cell.angle_gamma   90.00
#
_symmetry.space_group_name_H-M   'P 1'
#
loop_
_entity.id
_entity.type
_entity.pdbx_description
1 polymer ?
#
loop_
_entity_poly.entity_id
_entity_poly.type
_entity_poly.pdbx_seq_one_letter_code
_entity_poly.pdbx_strand_id
1 'polypeptide(L)'
;MNSSERWLLGALLGSLAGDVFLMAQGLFIPGLVSFLVAHLCYIALFHVGVPWLAHRLALAATVLLGLGMYAFLWQGGLPAELRVPVAVYVLAIALMAAQAWARWRQLASRSALCVALGASCFMLSDSLLATNRFVQPLPWASLWVLATYYLAQALIVMGMLRSMRGPRR
;
A
#
# COMPACT_ATOMS: atom_id res chain seq x y z
N MET A 1 23.67 -0.80 6.48
CA MET A 1 22.43 -0.52 5.75
C MET A 1 22.15 0.97 5.75
N ASN A 2 21.89 1.55 4.59
CA ASN A 2 21.39 2.92 4.50
C ASN A 2 19.92 2.99 4.98
N SER A 3 19.39 4.19 5.22
CA SER A 3 18.01 4.34 5.72
C SER A 3 16.96 3.76 4.78
N SER A 4 17.16 3.83 3.46
CA SER A 4 16.24 3.26 2.47
C SER A 4 16.15 1.74 2.54
N GLU A 5 17.28 1.05 2.71
CA GLU A 5 17.33 -0.41 2.88
C GLU A 5 16.60 -0.85 4.15
N ARG A 6 16.75 -0.10 5.26
CA ARG A 6 16.01 -0.36 6.50
C ARG A 6 14.50 -0.26 6.31
N TRP A 7 14.04 0.80 5.65
CA TRP A 7 12.61 0.98 5.41
C TRP A 7 12.04 -0.06 4.44
N LEU A 8 12.78 -0.42 3.40
CA LEU A 8 12.36 -1.49 2.48
C LEU A 8 12.26 -2.84 3.20
N LEU A 9 13.26 -3.20 4.00
CA LEU A 9 13.22 -4.44 4.78
C LEU A 9 12.10 -4.43 5.81
N GLY A 10 11.90 -3.31 6.52
CA GLY A 10 10.78 -3.15 7.46
C GLY A 10 9.42 -3.33 6.77
N ALA A 11 9.26 -2.76 5.58
CA ALA A 11 8.04 -2.92 4.79
C ALA A 11 7.80 -4.38 4.40
N LEU A 12 8.82 -5.06 3.87
CA LEU A 12 8.73 -6.46 3.46
C LEU A 12 8.46 -7.41 4.64
N LEU A 13 9.13 -7.19 5.77
CA LEU A 13 8.90 -7.98 6.99
C LEU A 13 7.50 -7.74 7.56
N GLY A 14 7.01 -6.49 7.54
CA GLY A 14 5.64 -6.18 7.92
C GLY A 14 4.61 -6.84 7.02
N SER A 15 4.83 -6.81 5.69
CA SER A 15 3.96 -7.48 4.73
C SER A 15 3.96 -9.00 4.93
N LEU A 16 5.13 -9.61 5.13
CA LEU A 16 5.26 -11.04 5.41
C LEU A 16 4.55 -11.44 6.71
N ALA A 17 4.72 -10.67 7.78
CA ALA A 17 4.00 -10.89 9.03
C ALA A 17 2.49 -10.75 8.84
N GLY A 18 2.05 -9.80 8.01
CA GLY A 18 0.66 -9.64 7.59
C GLY A 18 0.13 -10.89 6.91
N ASP A 19 0.85 -11.42 5.92
CA ASP A 19 0.50 -12.66 5.22
C ASP A 19 0.35 -13.83 6.20
N VAL A 20 1.33 -14.03 7.09
CA VAL A 20 1.31 -15.11 8.09
C VAL A 20 0.10 -14.99 9.02
N PHE A 21 -0.22 -13.79 9.50
CA PHE A 21 -1.39 -13.59 10.35
C PHE A 21 -2.71 -13.80 9.60
N LEU A 22 -2.81 -13.39 8.33
CA LEU A 22 -4.03 -13.62 7.55
C LEU A 22 -4.30 -15.10 7.25
N MET A 23 -3.28 -15.97 7.30
CA MET A 23 -3.46 -17.42 7.15
C MET A 23 -4.12 -18.08 8.37
N ALA A 24 -4.01 -17.47 9.55
CA ALA A 24 -4.55 -18.00 10.79
C ALA A 24 -5.98 -17.49 11.04
N GLN A 25 -6.86 -18.38 11.51
CA GLN A 25 -8.23 -18.02 11.88
C GLN A 25 -8.21 -17.04 13.06
N GLY A 26 -8.97 -15.93 12.94
CA GLY A 26 -9.10 -14.93 14.01
C GLY A 26 -7.98 -13.88 14.09
N LEU A 27 -6.90 -13.98 13.30
CA LEU A 27 -5.78 -13.02 13.33
C LEU A 27 -5.88 -11.93 12.25
N PHE A 28 -7.10 -11.57 11.83
CA PHE A 28 -7.32 -10.51 10.83
C PHE A 28 -6.80 -9.14 11.30
N ILE A 29 -7.08 -8.73 12.54
CA ILE A 29 -6.60 -7.44 13.07
C ILE A 29 -5.07 -7.40 13.19
N PRO A 30 -4.40 -8.41 13.78
CA PRO A 30 -2.94 -8.50 13.73
C PRO A 30 -2.38 -8.43 12.30
N GLY A 31 -3.00 -9.11 11.34
CA GLY A 31 -2.64 -9.01 9.93
C GLY A 31 -2.75 -7.59 9.40
N LEU A 32 -3.88 -6.91 9.64
CA LEU A 32 -4.13 -5.52 9.27
C LEU A 32 -3.09 -4.57 9.88
N VAL A 33 -2.73 -4.76 11.14
CA VAL A 33 -1.71 -3.94 11.83
C VAL A 33 -0.32 -4.18 11.23
N SER A 34 0.04 -5.42 10.93
CA SER A 34 1.32 -5.74 10.28
C SER A 34 1.42 -5.10 8.89
N PHE A 35 0.35 -5.16 8.10
CA PHE A 35 0.30 -4.44 6.83
C PHE A 35 0.33 -2.92 7.04
N LEU A 36 -0.33 -2.36 8.05
CA LEU A 36 -0.26 -0.93 8.36
C LEU A 36 1.19 -0.49 8.59
N VAL A 37 1.93 -1.25 9.40
CA VAL A 37 3.37 -1.00 9.61
C VAL A 37 4.13 -1.04 8.28
N ALA A 38 3.83 -2.01 7.41
CA ALA A 38 4.44 -2.08 6.08
C ALA A 38 4.18 -0.82 5.24
N HIS A 39 2.93 -0.33 5.22
CA HIS A 39 2.55 0.89 4.52
C HIS A 39 3.28 2.12 5.06
N LEU A 40 3.42 2.24 6.38
CA LEU A 40 4.17 3.34 7.01
C LEU A 40 5.66 3.29 6.64
N CYS A 41 6.27 2.09 6.62
CA CYS A 41 7.63 1.91 6.14
C CYS A 41 7.76 2.28 4.66
N TYR A 42 6.80 1.92 3.81
CA TYR A 42 6.80 2.31 2.40
C TYR A 42 6.65 3.81 2.20
N ILE A 43 5.77 4.47 2.96
CA ILE A 43 5.64 5.94 2.95
C ILE A 43 6.99 6.61 3.28
N ALA A 44 7.63 6.17 4.38
CA ALA A 44 8.94 6.68 4.79
C ALA A 44 10.01 6.43 3.71
N LEU A 45 10.00 5.26 3.07
CA LEU A 45 10.90 4.91 1.97
C LEU A 45 10.68 5.82 0.75
N PHE A 46 9.43 6.04 0.34
CA PHE A 46 9.09 6.80 -0.86
C PHE A 46 9.36 8.29 -0.69
N HIS A 47 9.40 8.78 0.54
CA HIS A 47 9.83 10.13 0.88
C HIS A 47 11.35 10.36 0.73
N VAL A 48 12.20 9.34 0.84
CA VAL A 48 13.67 9.55 0.81
C VAL A 48 14.11 10.23 -0.50
N GLY A 49 14.61 11.46 -0.40
CA GLY A 49 15.11 12.26 -1.53
C GLY A 49 14.06 13.04 -2.31
N VAL A 50 12.81 13.11 -1.83
CA VAL A 50 11.73 13.93 -2.42
C VAL A 50 10.87 14.56 -1.32
N PRO A 51 10.23 15.71 -1.53
CA PRO A 51 9.38 16.33 -0.53
C PRO A 51 8.13 15.47 -0.19
N TRP A 52 7.60 15.65 1.02
CA TRP A 52 6.37 15.00 1.47
C TRP A 52 5.15 15.50 0.69
N LEU A 53 4.38 14.57 0.11
CA LEU A 53 3.06 14.80 -0.50
C LEU A 53 3.00 16.00 -1.44
N ALA A 54 4.10 16.28 -2.16
CA ALA A 54 4.26 17.53 -2.90
C ALA A 54 3.33 17.68 -4.11
N HIS A 55 2.71 16.59 -4.57
CA HIS A 55 1.83 16.59 -5.74
C HIS A 55 0.35 16.57 -5.33
N ARG A 56 -0.26 17.76 -5.21
CA ARG A 56 -1.65 17.95 -4.73
C ARG A 56 -2.69 17.11 -5.48
N LEU A 57 -2.57 16.99 -6.80
CA LEU A 57 -3.51 16.19 -7.60
C LEU A 57 -3.40 14.70 -7.31
N ALA A 58 -2.19 14.20 -7.03
CA ALA A 58 -2.00 12.78 -6.70
C ALA A 58 -2.56 12.48 -5.30
N LEU A 59 -2.34 13.40 -4.35
CA LEU A 59 -2.93 13.32 -3.02
C LEU A 59 -4.46 13.35 -3.09
N ALA A 60 -5.04 14.33 -3.78
CA ALA A 60 -6.49 14.44 -3.92
C ALA A 60 -7.09 13.19 -4.59
N ALA A 61 -6.50 12.71 -5.69
CA ALA A 61 -7.02 11.53 -6.40
C ALA A 61 -7.00 10.27 -5.54
N THR A 62 -5.87 9.99 -4.86
CA THR A 62 -5.73 8.78 -4.03
C THR A 62 -6.57 8.84 -2.76
N VAL A 63 -6.68 10.01 -2.11
CA VAL A 63 -7.57 10.21 -0.96
C VAL A 63 -9.03 10.08 -1.37
N LEU A 64 -9.45 10.64 -2.50
CA LEU A 64 -10.82 10.49 -3.00
C LEU A 64 -11.14 9.04 -3.34
N LEU A 65 -10.21 8.31 -3.97
CA LEU A 65 -10.37 6.87 -4.20
C LEU A 65 -10.48 6.09 -2.88
N GLY A 66 -9.63 6.40 -1.90
CA GLY A 66 -9.71 5.81 -0.56
C GLY A 66 -11.04 6.11 0.15
N LEU A 67 -11.50 7.35 0.11
CA LEU A 67 -12.80 7.76 0.67
C LEU A 67 -13.97 7.05 -0.02
N GLY A 68 -13.94 6.95 -1.35
CA GLY A 68 -14.93 6.20 -2.11
C GLY A 68 -14.96 4.72 -1.73
N MET A 69 -13.79 4.10 -1.60
CA MET A 69 -13.65 2.72 -1.13
C MET A 69 -14.17 2.56 0.30
N TYR A 70 -13.84 3.47 1.21
CA TYR A 70 -14.33 3.44 2.59
C TYR A 70 -15.85 3.59 2.67
N ALA A 71 -16.43 4.51 1.90
CA ALA A 71 -17.88 4.69 1.81
C ALA A 71 -18.57 3.43 1.27
N PHE A 72 -17.97 2.78 0.27
CA PHE A 72 -18.44 1.50 -0.26
C PHE A 72 -18.41 0.39 0.80
N LEU A 73 -17.31 0.26 1.57
CA LEU A 73 -17.23 -0.70 2.68
C LEU A 73 -18.26 -0.41 3.77
N TRP A 74 -18.46 0.87 4.10
CA TRP A 74 -19.45 1.29 5.09
C TRP A 74 -20.86 0.86 4.71
N GLN A 75 -21.26 1.12 3.45
CA GLN A 75 -22.56 0.72 2.92
C GLN A 75 -22.69 -0.81 2.79
N GLY A 76 -21.58 -1.49 2.53
CA GLY A 76 -21.53 -2.95 2.36
C GLY A 76 -21.60 -3.76 3.65
N GLY A 77 -21.64 -3.12 4.83
CA GLY A 77 -21.80 -3.82 6.11
C GLY A 77 -20.54 -3.89 6.99
N LEU A 78 -19.58 -2.97 6.80
CA LEU A 78 -18.41 -2.87 7.67
C LEU A 78 -18.82 -2.79 9.17
N PRO A 79 -18.38 -3.75 10.01
CA PRO A 79 -18.73 -3.80 11.43
C PRO A 79 -18.32 -2.51 12.17
N ALA A 80 -19.15 -2.07 13.11
CA ALA A 80 -18.94 -0.80 13.82
C ALA A 80 -17.56 -0.70 14.48
N GLU A 81 -17.10 -1.79 15.08
CA GLU A 81 -15.81 -1.91 15.77
C GLU A 81 -14.61 -1.77 14.83
N LEU A 82 -14.77 -2.10 13.55
CA LEU A 82 -13.70 -2.06 12.54
C LEU A 82 -13.68 -0.76 11.74
N ARG A 83 -14.67 0.13 11.90
CA ARG A 83 -14.77 1.38 11.14
C ARG A 83 -13.56 2.29 11.31
N VAL A 84 -13.07 2.44 12.54
CA VAL A 84 -11.90 3.29 12.84
C VAL A 84 -10.60 2.63 12.35
N PRO A 85 -10.30 1.35 12.70
CA PRO A 85 -9.13 0.65 12.16
C PRO A 85 -9.05 0.66 10.64
N VAL A 86 -10.17 0.39 9.96
CA VAL A 86 -10.23 0.37 8.49
C VAL A 86 -10.07 1.78 7.91
N ALA A 87 -10.64 2.82 8.52
CA ALA A 87 -10.45 4.20 8.06
C ALA A 87 -8.97 4.61 8.12
N VAL A 88 -8.29 4.32 9.23
CA VAL A 88 -6.85 4.59 9.40
C VAL A 88 -6.04 3.82 8.36
N TYR A 89 -6.38 2.56 8.13
CA TYR A 89 -5.72 1.71 7.16
C TYR A 89 -5.87 2.21 5.72
N VAL A 90 -7.11 2.53 5.31
CA VAL A 90 -7.41 3.09 3.98
C VAL A 90 -6.68 4.42 3.77
N LEU A 91 -6.63 5.28 4.80
CA LEU A 91 -5.88 6.53 4.72
C LEU A 91 -4.38 6.27 4.54
N ALA A 92 -3.80 5.32 5.28
CA ALA A 92 -2.38 4.99 5.14
C ALA A 92 -2.05 4.51 3.72
N ILE A 93 -2.88 3.64 3.13
CA ILE A 93 -2.71 3.19 1.74
C ILE A 93 -2.82 4.35 0.75
N ALA A 94 -3.84 5.20 0.92
CA ALA A 94 -4.02 6.37 0.06
C ALA A 94 -2.81 7.29 0.12
N LEU A 95 -2.27 7.56 1.32
CA LEU A 95 -1.06 8.37 1.50
C LEU A 95 0.19 7.70 0.92
N MET A 96 0.32 6.38 1.04
CA MET A 96 1.39 5.62 0.39
C MET A 96 1.35 5.79 -1.13
N ALA A 97 0.18 5.58 -1.74
CA ALA A 97 -0.01 5.76 -3.18
C ALA A 97 0.24 7.22 -3.58
N ALA A 98 -0.26 8.20 -2.82
CA ALA A 98 -0.02 9.63 -3.06
C ALA A 98 1.47 9.95 -3.08
N GLN A 99 2.22 9.48 -2.09
CA GLN A 99 3.65 9.70 -1.98
C GLN A 99 4.42 9.03 -3.12
N ALA A 100 4.02 7.82 -3.54
CA ALA A 100 4.64 7.11 -4.67
C ALA A 100 4.44 7.87 -6.00
N TRP A 101 3.22 8.36 -6.25
CA TRP A 101 2.92 9.18 -7.42
C TRP A 101 3.64 10.54 -7.36
N ALA A 102 3.69 11.20 -6.19
CA ALA A 102 4.45 12.43 -6.02
C ALA A 102 5.95 12.22 -6.29
N ARG A 103 6.53 11.11 -5.83
CA ARG A 103 7.91 10.72 -6.13
C ARG A 103 8.15 10.56 -7.63
N TRP A 104 7.24 9.89 -8.35
CA TRP A 104 7.35 9.78 -9.81
C TRP A 104 7.29 11.14 -10.50
N ARG A 105 6.38 12.02 -10.09
CA ARG A 105 6.25 13.37 -10.66
C ARG A 105 7.51 14.21 -10.42
N GLN A 106 8.18 14.02 -9.28
CA GLN A 106 9.40 14.75 -8.94
C GLN A 106 10.65 14.22 -9.66
N LEU A 107 10.79 12.89 -9.76
CA LEU A 107 11.99 12.26 -10.31
C LEU A 107 11.91 11.96 -11.81
N ALA A 108 10.69 11.90 -12.37
CA ALA A 108 10.39 11.58 -13.76
C ALA A 108 11.12 10.33 -14.30
N SER A 109 11.43 9.37 -13.43
CA SER A 109 12.24 8.19 -13.76
C SER A 109 11.38 6.93 -13.93
N ARG A 110 11.85 5.99 -14.75
CA ARG A 110 11.19 4.68 -14.91
C ARG A 110 11.14 3.90 -13.58
N SER A 111 12.17 4.02 -12.75
CA SER A 111 12.19 3.38 -11.42
C SER A 111 11.12 3.94 -10.49
N ALA A 112 10.92 5.26 -10.47
CA ALA A 112 9.86 5.88 -9.69
C ALA A 112 8.46 5.55 -10.23
N LEU A 113 8.31 5.41 -11.55
CA LEU A 113 7.05 4.95 -12.16
C LEU A 113 6.72 3.52 -11.72
N CYS A 114 7.69 2.60 -11.70
CA CYS A 114 7.47 1.25 -11.18
C CYS A 114 6.95 1.27 -9.74
N VAL A 115 7.51 2.13 -8.88
CA VAL A 115 7.03 2.28 -7.49
C VAL A 115 5.60 2.80 -7.43
N ALA A 116 5.25 3.81 -8.24
CA ALA A 116 3.89 4.35 -8.29
C ALA A 116 2.85 3.34 -8.77
N LEU A 117 3.18 2.57 -9.81
CA LEU A 117 2.33 1.49 -10.31
C LEU A 117 2.21 0.37 -9.28
N GLY A 118 3.31 -0.01 -8.63
CA GLY A 118 3.31 -1.01 -7.58
C GLY A 118 2.44 -0.60 -6.38
N ALA A 119 2.55 0.64 -5.90
CA ALA A 119 1.69 1.17 -4.84
C ALA A 119 0.20 1.16 -5.24
N SER A 120 -0.10 1.42 -6.53
CA SER A 120 -1.47 1.35 -7.05
C SER A 120 -1.99 -0.09 -7.11
N CYS A 121 -1.15 -1.06 -7.50
CA CYS A 121 -1.48 -2.48 -7.43
C CYS A 121 -1.71 -2.95 -5.98
N PHE A 122 -0.95 -2.42 -5.02
CA PHE A 122 -1.15 -2.73 -3.60
C PHE A 122 -2.52 -2.23 -3.14
N MET A 123 -2.83 -0.96 -3.43
CA MET A 123 -4.14 -0.38 -3.10
C MET A 123 -5.30 -1.16 -3.74
N LEU A 124 -5.11 -1.67 -4.97
CA LEU A 124 -6.08 -2.54 -5.63
C LEU A 124 -6.23 -3.89 -4.91
N SER A 125 -5.13 -4.54 -4.54
CA SER A 125 -5.14 -5.80 -3.80
C SER A 125 -5.93 -5.67 -2.49
N ASP A 126 -5.66 -4.61 -1.72
CA ASP A 126 -6.32 -4.37 -0.45
C ASP A 126 -7.79 -4.01 -0.63
N SER A 127 -8.14 -3.33 -1.72
CA SER A 127 -9.53 -3.06 -2.08
C SER A 127 -10.29 -4.36 -2.39
N LEU A 128 -9.67 -5.29 -3.10
CA LEU A 128 -10.23 -6.61 -3.39
C LEU A 128 -10.39 -7.44 -2.11
N LEU A 129 -9.37 -7.44 -1.25
CA LEU A 129 -9.40 -8.14 0.04
C LEU A 129 -10.51 -7.61 0.94
N ALA A 130 -10.63 -6.28 1.07
CA ALA A 130 -11.65 -5.65 1.88
C ALA A 130 -13.07 -5.87 1.32
N THR A 131 -13.23 -5.81 -0.01
CA THR A 131 -14.52 -6.11 -0.67
C THR A 131 -14.96 -7.54 -0.38
N ASN A 132 -14.05 -8.51 -0.58
CA ASN A 132 -14.31 -9.92 -0.32
C ASN A 132 -14.65 -10.20 1.15
N ARG A 133 -14.07 -9.41 2.07
CA ARG A 133 -14.22 -9.61 3.51
C ARG A 133 -15.48 -8.96 4.09
N PHE A 134 -15.82 -7.75 3.65
CA PHE A 134 -16.81 -6.91 4.32
C PHE A 134 -18.07 -6.63 3.51
N VAL A 135 -18.04 -6.83 2.19
CA VAL A 135 -19.16 -6.45 1.31
C VAL A 135 -19.80 -7.69 0.70
N GLN A 136 -19.04 -8.44 -0.08
CA GLN A 136 -19.54 -9.62 -0.79
C GLN A 136 -18.39 -10.54 -1.19
N PRO A 137 -18.59 -11.87 -1.20
CA PRO A 137 -17.58 -12.80 -1.67
C PRO A 137 -17.29 -12.57 -3.15
N LEU A 138 -16.00 -12.47 -3.50
CA LEU A 138 -15.55 -12.32 -4.87
C LEU A 138 -15.17 -13.69 -5.47
N PRO A 139 -15.52 -13.97 -6.74
CA PRO A 139 -15.06 -15.17 -7.42
C PRO A 139 -13.53 -15.14 -7.54
N TRP A 140 -12.89 -16.24 -7.15
CA TRP A 140 -11.42 -16.38 -7.14
C TRP A 140 -10.71 -15.24 -6.39
N ALA A 141 -11.30 -14.73 -5.31
CA ALA A 141 -10.76 -13.61 -4.52
C ALA A 141 -9.26 -13.79 -4.20
N SER A 142 -8.87 -14.97 -3.69
CA SER A 142 -7.47 -15.25 -3.33
C SER A 142 -6.52 -15.10 -4.52
N LEU A 143 -6.93 -15.51 -5.73
CA LEU A 143 -6.11 -15.37 -6.93
C LEU A 143 -5.88 -13.89 -7.25
N TRP A 144 -6.95 -13.09 -7.29
CA TRP A 144 -6.85 -11.67 -7.67
C TRP A 144 -6.13 -10.84 -6.62
N VAL A 145 -6.39 -11.09 -5.34
CA VAL A 145 -5.69 -10.44 -4.23
C VAL A 145 -4.20 -10.75 -4.30
N LEU A 146 -3.81 -12.03 -4.36
CA LEU A 146 -2.40 -12.43 -4.39
C LEU A 146 -1.69 -11.97 -5.67
N ALA A 147 -2.34 -12.06 -6.84
CA ALA A 147 -1.73 -11.63 -8.10
C ALA A 147 -1.41 -10.13 -8.09
N THR A 148 -2.37 -9.30 -7.66
CA THR A 148 -2.16 -7.85 -7.55
C THR A 148 -1.17 -7.48 -6.44
N TYR A 149 -1.18 -8.21 -5.33
CA TYR A 149 -0.25 -8.04 -4.20
C TYR A 149 1.20 -8.36 -4.58
N TYR A 150 1.46 -9.54 -5.15
CA TYR A 150 2.83 -9.92 -5.52
C TYR A 150 3.35 -9.06 -6.68
N LEU A 151 2.48 -8.65 -7.61
CA LEU A 151 2.83 -7.66 -8.63
C LEU A 151 3.22 -6.32 -7.99
N ALA A 152 2.47 -5.86 -6.98
CA ALA A 152 2.78 -4.65 -6.22
C ALA A 152 4.16 -4.72 -5.58
N GLN A 153 4.43 -5.79 -4.81
CA GLN A 153 5.70 -6.02 -4.15
C GLN A 153 6.87 -6.07 -5.15
N ALA A 154 6.71 -6.83 -6.24
CA ALA A 154 7.74 -6.93 -7.27
C ALA A 154 8.06 -5.57 -7.90
N LEU A 155 7.04 -4.79 -8.27
CA LEU A 155 7.22 -3.47 -8.87
C LEU A 155 7.88 -2.47 -7.91
N ILE A 156 7.46 -2.45 -6.64
CA ILE A 156 8.05 -1.57 -5.61
C ILE A 156 9.51 -1.94 -5.38
N VAL A 157 9.81 -3.22 -5.12
CA VAL A 157 11.17 -3.69 -4.85
C VAL A 157 12.08 -3.42 -6.04
N MET A 158 11.68 -3.77 -7.26
CA MET A 158 12.48 -3.52 -8.47
C MET A 158 12.72 -2.02 -8.69
N GLY A 159 11.68 -1.19 -8.51
CA GLY A 159 11.78 0.26 -8.65
C GLY A 159 12.75 0.86 -7.62
N MET A 160 12.63 0.47 -6.36
CA MET A 160 13.48 0.96 -5.28
C MET A 160 14.93 0.50 -5.40
N LEU A 161 15.18 -0.78 -5.72
CA LEU A 161 16.54 -1.30 -5.93
C LEU A 161 17.23 -0.57 -7.09
N ARG A 162 16.53 -0.31 -8.20
CA ARG A 162 17.07 0.48 -9.31
C ARG A 162 17.35 1.93 -8.90
N SER A 163 16.46 2.53 -8.10
CA SER A 163 16.66 3.90 -7.58
C SER A 163 17.87 4.00 -6.64
N MET A 164 18.16 2.97 -5.85
CA MET A 164 19.30 2.96 -4.91
C MET A 164 20.64 2.67 -5.59
N ARG A 165 20.63 1.98 -6.73
CA ARG A 165 21.83 1.67 -7.53
C ARG A 165 22.23 2.78 -8.52
N GLY A 166 21.37 3.77 -8.74
CA GLY A 166 21.71 4.92 -9.60
C GLY A 166 22.92 5.69 -9.06
N PRO A 167 23.68 6.41 -9.92
CA PRO A 167 24.87 7.13 -9.48
C PRO A 167 24.50 8.10 -8.35
N ARG A 168 25.17 7.95 -7.20
CA ARG A 168 25.13 8.94 -6.11
C ARG A 168 25.71 10.22 -6.70
N ARG A 169 24.87 11.21 -6.98
CA ARG A 169 25.34 12.56 -7.28
C ARG A 169 25.90 13.20 -6.02
#